data_AF-A0A660NYH9-F1
#
_entry.id   AF-A0A660NYH9-F1
#
_cell.length_a   1.000
_cell.length_b   1.000
_cell.length_c   1.000
_cell.angle_alpha   90.00
_cell.angle_beta   90.00
_cell.angle_gamma   90.00
#
_symmetry.space_group_name_H-M   'P 1'
#
loop_
_entity.id
_entity.type
_entity.pdbx_description
1 polymer ?
#
loop_
_entity_poly.entity_id
_entity_poly.type
_entity_poly.pdbx_seq_one_letter_code
_entity_poly.pdbx_strand_id
1 'polypeptide(L)'
;MKNAISGVYPNYSLDFSNILVSRDTLEMAKNSSVVVDSGSMLVKTSPDTTSSGKPTDLMMPLIYNIDKGEAVFSTAGETRIVGETKLATPADCAGDTVEVYLGMISEDGTQVANSIYVGKLNAQ
;
A
#
# COMPACT_ATOMS: atom_id res chain seq x y z
N MET A 1 -22.93 5.16 -13.48
CA MET A 1 -23.03 4.93 -14.94
C MET A 1 -22.56 6.18 -15.67
N LYS A 2 -22.54 6.19 -17.02
CA LYS A 2 -22.22 7.36 -17.85
C LYS A 2 -23.10 8.59 -17.53
N ASN A 3 -22.61 9.76 -17.94
CA ASN A 3 -23.31 11.07 -18.09
C ASN A 3 -23.51 11.90 -16.80
N ALA A 4 -22.70 12.96 -16.65
CA ALA A 4 -22.93 14.11 -15.78
C ALA A 4 -22.02 15.31 -16.15
N ILE A 5 -22.06 15.79 -17.41
CA ILE A 5 -21.20 16.88 -17.91
C ILE A 5 -22.02 18.15 -18.18
N SER A 6 -21.59 19.29 -17.62
CA SER A 6 -22.05 20.70 -17.88
C SER A 6 -23.54 21.02 -17.57
N GLY A 7 -23.95 22.27 -17.26
CA GLY A 7 -23.23 23.56 -17.16
C GLY A 7 -23.61 24.56 -18.27
N VAL A 8 -23.68 25.89 -18.08
CA VAL A 8 -23.46 26.69 -16.85
C VAL A 8 -24.80 26.95 -16.11
N TYR A 9 -25.50 28.09 -16.04
CA TYR A 9 -25.34 29.51 -16.44
C TYR A 9 -26.37 30.38 -15.63
N PRO A 10 -26.15 31.66 -15.27
CA PRO A 10 -24.97 32.52 -15.49
C PRO A 10 -23.93 32.46 -14.36
N ASN A 11 -24.34 32.15 -13.13
CA ASN A 11 -23.48 32.13 -11.94
C ASN A 11 -23.77 30.89 -11.10
N TYR A 12 -23.02 29.81 -11.34
CA TYR A 12 -22.92 28.67 -10.43
C TYR A 12 -21.47 28.53 -9.98
N SER A 13 -21.16 29.12 -8.82
CA SER A 13 -19.92 28.83 -8.12
C SER A 13 -20.04 27.43 -7.50
N LEU A 14 -19.45 26.42 -8.14
CA LEU A 14 -19.29 25.11 -7.51
C LEU A 14 -18.24 25.24 -6.39
N ASP A 15 -18.67 25.11 -5.14
CA ASP A 15 -17.76 24.88 -4.03
C ASP A 15 -17.27 23.42 -4.07
N PHE A 16 -16.16 23.21 -4.79
CA PHE A 16 -15.55 21.91 -4.98
C PHE A 16 -14.94 21.31 -3.70
N SER A 17 -14.91 22.05 -2.58
CA SER A 17 -14.20 21.65 -1.36
C SER A 17 -14.83 20.45 -0.64
N ASN A 18 -16.12 20.19 -0.86
CA ASN A 18 -16.92 19.28 -0.03
C ASN A 18 -17.46 18.03 -0.75
N ILE A 19 -17.09 17.78 -2.02
CA ILE A 19 -17.58 16.61 -2.78
C ILE A 19 -16.63 15.41 -2.61
N LEU A 20 -16.71 14.75 -1.44
CA LEU A 20 -16.08 13.45 -1.18
C LEU A 20 -17.16 12.35 -1.16
N VAL A 21 -17.45 11.77 -2.33
CA VAL A 21 -18.53 10.77 -2.51
C VAL A 21 -18.15 9.38 -1.99
N SER A 22 -16.86 9.02 -2.07
CA SER A 22 -16.23 8.00 -1.25
C SER A 22 -14.71 8.18 -1.30
N ARG A 23 -14.05 7.92 -0.18
CA ARG A 23 -12.60 7.80 -0.04
C ARG A 23 -12.39 6.90 1.18
N ASP A 24 -11.94 5.65 0.98
CA ASP A 24 -11.48 4.86 2.13
C ASP A 24 -10.36 5.65 2.81
N THR A 25 -10.52 5.87 4.11
CA THR A 25 -9.82 6.94 4.80
C THR A 25 -8.39 6.58 5.13
N LEU A 26 -8.03 5.29 5.20
CA LEU A 26 -6.80 4.85 5.86
C LEU A 26 -5.52 5.38 5.18
N GLU A 27 -4.64 5.96 5.98
CA GLU A 27 -3.42 6.61 5.51
C GLU A 27 -2.42 5.60 4.97
N MET A 28 -1.94 5.81 3.74
CA MET A 28 -0.91 4.95 3.14
C MET A 28 0.39 4.98 3.95
N ALA A 29 1.29 4.02 3.71
CA ALA A 29 2.65 4.09 4.24
C ALA A 29 3.43 5.28 3.63
N LYS A 30 4.41 5.79 4.38
CA LYS A 30 5.28 6.92 3.99
C LYS A 30 6.74 6.48 3.98
N ASN A 31 7.55 7.18 3.18
CA ASN A 31 9.01 6.97 3.10
C ASN A 31 9.40 5.49 2.95
N SER A 32 8.63 4.75 2.14
CA SER A 32 8.78 3.31 2.00
C SER A 32 10.05 2.95 1.24
N SER A 33 10.77 1.95 1.73
CA SER A 33 11.92 1.35 1.07
C SER A 33 11.92 -0.16 1.30
N VAL A 34 12.63 -0.92 0.48
CA VAL A 34 12.75 -2.37 0.63
C VAL A 34 14.20 -2.82 0.49
N VAL A 35 14.59 -3.79 1.31
CA VAL A 35 15.93 -4.39 1.36
C VAL A 35 15.78 -5.91 1.29
N VAL A 36 16.65 -6.58 0.52
CA VAL A 36 16.69 -8.05 0.52
C VAL A 36 17.43 -8.55 1.76
N ASP A 37 16.88 -9.56 2.42
CA ASP A 37 17.41 -10.16 3.63
C ASP A 37 17.32 -11.70 3.54
N SER A 38 18.31 -12.30 2.86
CA SER A 38 18.62 -13.74 2.84
C SER A 38 17.40 -14.69 2.79
N GLY A 39 16.73 -14.79 1.64
CA GLY A 39 15.48 -15.56 1.50
C GLY A 39 14.22 -14.81 1.95
N SER A 40 14.31 -13.52 2.27
CA SER A 40 13.17 -12.66 2.59
C SER A 40 13.36 -11.23 2.09
N MET A 41 12.30 -10.43 2.12
CA MET A 41 12.36 -8.99 1.87
C MET A 41 11.87 -8.22 3.10
N LEU A 42 12.67 -7.24 3.52
CA LEU A 42 12.39 -6.33 4.63
C LEU A 42 11.90 -5.00 4.05
N VAL A 43 10.61 -4.73 4.18
CA VAL A 43 9.99 -3.45 3.81
C VAL A 43 10.02 -2.53 5.02
N LYS A 44 10.59 -1.34 4.87
CA LYS A 44 10.70 -0.29 5.88
C LYS A 44 9.85 0.93 5.48
N THR A 45 9.35 1.66 6.46
CA THR A 45 8.44 2.81 6.32
C THR A 45 8.66 3.82 7.45
N SER A 46 8.12 5.02 7.31
CA SER A 46 7.91 5.94 8.42
C SER A 46 6.59 5.60 9.15
N PRO A 47 6.59 5.54 10.50
CA PRO A 47 5.38 5.33 11.29
C PRO A 47 4.49 6.58 11.40
N ASP A 48 4.94 7.72 10.87
CA ASP A 48 4.37 9.05 11.12
C ASP A 48 3.04 9.27 10.38
N THR A 49 1.92 9.25 11.12
CA THR A 49 0.59 9.52 10.57
C THR A 49 0.17 10.97 10.79
N THR A 50 -0.62 11.49 9.86
CA THR A 50 -1.08 12.90 9.83
C THR A 50 -2.59 13.04 9.65
N SER A 51 -3.31 11.91 9.61
CA SER A 51 -4.75 11.86 9.35
C SER A 51 -5.40 10.68 10.07
N SER A 52 -5.76 9.62 9.34
CA SER A 52 -6.54 8.45 9.80
C SER A 52 -5.70 7.28 10.31
N GLY A 53 -4.41 7.22 9.93
CA GLY A 53 -3.56 6.08 10.23
C GLY A 53 -3.29 5.95 11.73
N LYS A 54 -3.42 4.73 12.26
CA LYS A 54 -3.12 4.39 13.64
C LYS A 54 -1.73 3.76 13.77
N PRO A 55 -1.07 3.88 14.95
CA PRO A 55 0.11 3.10 15.29
C PRO A 55 -0.08 1.57 15.15
N THR A 56 -1.30 1.07 15.34
CA THR A 56 -1.64 -0.36 15.31
C THR A 56 -2.14 -0.88 13.95
N ASP A 57 -2.20 -0.04 12.91
CA ASP A 57 -2.52 -0.54 11.56
C ASP A 57 -1.49 -1.60 11.13
N LEU A 58 -1.92 -2.72 10.57
CA LEU A 58 -1.04 -3.78 10.11
C LEU A 58 -0.52 -3.50 8.70
N MET A 59 0.76 -3.79 8.47
CA MET A 59 1.39 -3.75 7.16
C MET A 59 0.96 -4.96 6.32
N MET A 60 0.66 -4.72 5.04
CA MET A 60 0.34 -5.77 4.07
C MET A 60 1.39 -5.80 2.95
N PRO A 61 2.57 -6.41 3.17
CA PRO A 61 3.60 -6.53 2.14
C PRO A 61 3.15 -7.51 1.05
N LEU A 62 3.51 -7.22 -0.19
CA LEU A 62 3.29 -8.08 -1.37
C LEU A 62 4.52 -8.06 -2.28
N ILE A 63 4.94 -9.24 -2.72
CA ILE A 63 5.96 -9.48 -3.74
C ILE A 63 5.25 -10.04 -4.97
N TYR A 64 5.53 -9.47 -6.15
CA TYR A 64 5.00 -9.92 -7.43
C TYR A 64 6.14 -10.27 -8.40
N ASN A 65 6.19 -11.52 -8.84
CA ASN A 65 7.10 -12.01 -9.87
C ASN A 65 6.46 -11.83 -11.24
N ILE A 66 6.97 -10.89 -12.04
CA ILE A 66 6.40 -10.56 -13.35
C ILE A 66 6.70 -11.61 -14.42
N ASP A 67 7.82 -12.34 -14.30
CA ASP A 67 8.25 -13.35 -15.26
C ASP A 67 7.50 -14.69 -15.08
N LYS A 68 7.15 -15.03 -13.83
CA LYS A 68 6.33 -16.21 -13.49
C LYS A 68 4.82 -15.91 -13.37
N GLY A 69 4.44 -14.64 -13.14
CA GLY A 69 3.05 -14.23 -12.88
C GLY A 69 2.57 -14.56 -11.46
N GLU A 70 3.49 -14.82 -10.54
CA GLU A 70 3.20 -15.32 -9.19
C GLU A 70 3.23 -14.19 -8.16
N ALA A 71 2.33 -14.25 -7.18
CA ALA A 71 2.18 -13.22 -6.14
C ALA A 71 2.18 -13.86 -4.74
N VAL A 72 3.00 -13.33 -3.84
CA VAL A 72 3.01 -13.71 -2.42
C VAL A 72 2.83 -12.47 -1.57
N PHE A 73 1.99 -12.56 -0.54
CA PHE A 73 1.61 -11.44 0.31
C PHE A 73 1.31 -11.91 1.73
N SER A 74 1.39 -10.99 2.69
CA SER A 74 0.80 -11.16 4.02
C SER A 74 -0.33 -10.17 4.22
N THR A 75 -1.43 -10.62 4.82
CA THR A 75 -2.53 -9.76 5.30
C THR A 75 -2.34 -9.31 6.75
N ALA A 76 -1.31 -9.83 7.42
CA ALA A 76 -0.96 -9.54 8.81
C ALA A 76 0.57 -9.53 8.93
N GLY A 77 1.20 -8.48 8.41
CA GLY A 77 2.57 -8.12 8.74
C GLY A 77 2.63 -7.37 10.08
N GLU A 78 3.76 -6.71 10.33
CA GLU A 78 3.96 -5.93 11.54
C GLU A 78 3.07 -4.68 11.63
N THR A 79 2.92 -4.12 12.84
CA THR A 79 2.18 -2.87 13.05
C THR A 79 2.93 -1.64 12.52
N ARG A 80 2.21 -0.61 12.10
CA ARG A 80 2.75 0.65 11.55
C ARG A 80 3.84 1.25 12.44
N ILE A 81 3.66 1.20 13.76
CA ILE A 81 4.60 1.77 14.74
C ILE A 81 5.95 1.03 14.83
N VAL A 82 6.03 -0.24 14.41
CA VAL A 82 7.31 -0.96 14.26
C VAL A 82 8.13 -0.35 13.11
N GLY A 83 7.45 0.25 12.12
CA GLY A 83 8.09 0.91 10.98
C GLY A 83 8.64 -0.05 9.92
N GLU A 84 8.69 -1.36 10.18
CA GLU A 84 9.15 -2.36 9.21
C GLU A 84 8.42 -3.70 9.33
N THR A 85 8.32 -4.42 8.22
CA THR A 85 7.75 -5.78 8.14
C THR A 85 8.59 -6.65 7.21
N LYS A 86 8.64 -7.96 7.49
CA LYS A 86 9.27 -8.95 6.61
C LYS A 86 8.22 -9.75 5.84
N LEU A 87 8.59 -10.19 4.64
CA LEU A 87 7.87 -11.20 3.88
C LEU A 87 8.89 -12.22 3.35
N ALA A 88 8.63 -13.51 3.56
CA ALA A 88 9.50 -14.57 3.05
C ALA A 88 9.42 -14.62 1.52
N THR A 89 10.56 -14.73 0.86
CA THR A 89 10.64 -14.84 -0.59
C THR A 89 10.50 -16.32 -0.97
N PRO A 90 9.59 -16.70 -1.89
CA PRO A 90 9.51 -18.06 -2.40
C PRO A 90 10.84 -18.53 -3.04
N ALA A 91 11.18 -19.80 -2.84
CA ALA A 91 12.41 -20.38 -3.36
C ALA A 91 12.38 -20.57 -4.90
N ASP A 92 11.19 -20.65 -5.49
CA ASP A 92 10.97 -20.60 -6.94
C ASP A 92 11.30 -19.22 -7.55
N CYS A 93 11.11 -18.14 -6.81
CA CYS A 93 11.44 -16.76 -7.23
C CYS A 93 12.93 -16.42 -7.07
N ALA A 94 13.73 -17.24 -6.39
CA ALA A 94 15.14 -16.92 -6.09
C ALA A 94 15.97 -16.70 -7.37
N GLY A 95 16.59 -15.52 -7.49
CA GLY A 95 17.32 -15.07 -8.68
C GLY A 95 16.51 -14.23 -9.68
N ASP A 96 15.17 -14.22 -9.60
CA ASP A 96 14.32 -13.42 -10.49
C ASP A 96 14.24 -11.94 -10.05
N THR A 97 13.80 -11.06 -10.96
CA THR A 97 13.39 -9.69 -10.61
C THR A 97 11.92 -9.70 -10.17
N VAL A 98 11.65 -9.13 -9.00
CA VAL A 98 10.30 -9.02 -8.43
C VAL A 98 9.96 -7.58 -8.07
N GLU A 99 8.68 -7.23 -8.23
CA GLU A 99 8.09 -5.94 -7.92
C GLU A 99 7.46 -5.97 -6.53
N VAL A 100 7.78 -5.00 -5.66
CA VAL A 100 7.35 -4.98 -4.25
C VAL A 100 6.33 -3.87 -3.99
N TYR A 101 5.24 -4.25 -3.33
CA TYR A 101 4.13 -3.38 -2.96
C TYR A 101 3.84 -3.48 -1.46
N LEU A 102 3.20 -2.45 -0.91
CA LEU A 102 2.79 -2.41 0.49
C LEU A 102 1.41 -1.77 0.63
N GLY A 103 0.43 -2.53 1.14
CA GLY A 103 -0.82 -2.00 1.68
C GLY A 103 -0.73 -1.75 3.20
N MET A 104 -1.76 -1.11 3.75
CA MET A 104 -2.02 -1.04 5.18
C MET A 104 -3.48 -1.46 5.43
N ILE A 105 -3.76 -2.10 6.56
CA ILE A 105 -5.12 -2.42 7.03
C ILE A 105 -5.25 -1.99 8.49
N SER A 106 -6.43 -1.54 8.91
CA SER A 106 -6.66 -1.25 10.32
C SER A 106 -6.61 -2.52 11.18
N GLU A 107 -6.20 -2.39 12.44
CA GLU A 107 -6.14 -3.49 13.43
C GLU A 107 -7.44 -4.31 13.56
N ASP A 108 -8.58 -3.64 13.34
CA ASP A 108 -9.93 -4.21 13.35
C ASP A 108 -10.37 -4.84 12.01
N GLY A 109 -9.53 -4.77 10.98
CA GLY A 109 -9.80 -5.30 9.62
C GLY A 109 -10.84 -4.52 8.81
N THR A 110 -11.34 -3.37 9.30
CA THR A 110 -12.49 -2.68 8.70
C THR A 110 -12.16 -1.64 7.63
N GLN A 111 -10.93 -1.13 7.57
CA GLN A 111 -10.47 -0.12 6.61
C GLN A 111 -9.18 -0.59 5.94
N VAL A 112 -9.04 -0.37 4.63
CA VAL A 112 -7.87 -0.79 3.85
C VAL A 112 -7.31 0.40 3.08
N ALA A 113 -6.04 0.73 3.33
CA ALA A 113 -5.34 1.76 2.56
C ALA A 113 -4.97 1.22 1.17
N ASN A 114 -4.96 2.11 0.17
CA ASN A 114 -4.42 1.76 -1.14
C ASN A 114 -2.97 1.28 -1.03
N SER A 115 -2.61 0.24 -1.79
CA SER A 115 -1.23 -0.23 -1.87
C SER A 115 -0.34 0.78 -2.57
N ILE A 116 0.83 1.06 -1.99
CA ILE A 116 1.90 1.80 -2.63
C ILE A 116 2.89 0.85 -3.30
N TYR A 117 3.53 1.31 -4.36
CA TYR A 117 4.70 0.66 -4.94
C TYR A 117 5.95 1.06 -4.16
N VAL A 118 6.75 0.08 -3.72
CA VAL A 118 7.95 0.31 -2.90
C VAL A 118 9.22 0.26 -3.75
N GLY A 119 9.26 -0.59 -4.78
CA GLY A 119 10.39 -0.72 -5.69
C GLY A 119 10.55 -2.13 -6.26
N LYS A 120 11.51 -2.31 -7.15
CA LYS A 120 11.91 -3.62 -7.68
C LYS A 120 13.24 -4.09 -7.10
N LEU A 121 13.35 -5.39 -6.89
CA LEU A 121 14.53 -6.06 -6.36
C LEU A 121 14.78 -7.38 -7.09
N ASN A 122 16.00 -7.88 -7.04
CA ASN A 122 16.27 -9.27 -7.35
C ASN A 122 16.12 -10.10 -6.07
N ALA A 123 15.41 -11.21 -6.14
CA ALA A 123 15.30 -12.17 -5.04
C ALA A 123 16.65 -12.89 -4.81
N GLN A 124 16.96 -13.19 -3.54
CA GLN A 124 18.12 -13.97 -3.10
C GLN A 124 17.69 -15.25 -2.40
#